data_AF-A0A318SST8-F1
#
_entry.id   AF-A0A318SST8-F1
#
_cell.length_a   1.000
_cell.length_b   1.000
_cell.length_c   1.000
_cell.angle_alpha   90.00
_cell.angle_beta   90.00
_cell.angle_gamma   90.00
#
_symmetry.space_group_name_H-M   'P 1'
#
loop_
_entity.id
_entity.type
_entity.pdbx_description
1 polymer ?
#
loop_
_entity_poly.entity_id
_entity_poly.type
_entity_poly.pdbx_seq_one_letter_code
_entity_poly.pdbx_strand_id
1 'polypeptide(L)'
;MTDSTDPTPSPVLPVNILLSDIRSRLIRLEDAITAFASSIEKDRELSDPTETLQQIAEQMERAARTLAACAEDFGEAAPSRATLSQLEERSLRQEQALQRLTAMTEQMMQALLLPLPEQEGR
;
A
#
# COMPACT_ATOMS: atom_id res chain seq x y z
N MET A 1 6.88 -50.94 10.46
CA MET A 1 6.73 -49.94 9.38
C MET A 1 6.53 -48.60 10.07
N THR A 2 7.51 -47.71 9.97
CA THR A 2 7.48 -46.33 10.50
C THR A 2 7.26 -45.39 9.33
N ASP A 3 6.17 -44.62 9.36
CA ASP A 3 5.91 -43.39 8.58
C ASP A 3 4.60 -42.84 9.19
N SER A 4 4.52 -41.89 10.13
CA SER A 4 5.28 -40.66 10.41
C SER A 4 5.25 -39.62 9.30
N THR A 5 4.06 -39.09 8.99
CA THR A 5 3.84 -37.62 9.03
C THR A 5 2.34 -37.33 8.97
N ASP A 6 1.74 -37.11 10.15
CA ASP A 6 0.52 -36.31 10.22
C ASP A 6 0.93 -34.87 9.86
N PRO A 7 0.40 -34.26 8.78
CA PRO A 7 0.70 -32.87 8.50
C PRO A 7 0.01 -32.05 9.58
N THR A 8 0.74 -31.75 10.66
CA THR A 8 0.29 -30.82 11.68
C THR A 8 -0.23 -29.57 10.97
N PRO A 9 -1.54 -29.25 11.03
CA PRO A 9 -2.04 -28.07 10.37
C PRO A 9 -1.34 -26.87 10.99
N SER A 10 -0.66 -26.07 10.16
CA SER A 10 -0.11 -24.78 10.55
C SER A 10 -1.19 -24.03 11.34
N PRO A 11 -0.86 -23.40 12.49
CA PRO A 11 -1.85 -22.73 13.30
C PRO A 11 -2.50 -21.64 12.46
N VAL A 12 -3.76 -21.87 12.07
CA VAL A 12 -4.61 -20.87 11.42
C VAL A 12 -4.75 -19.73 12.42
N LEU A 13 -4.12 -18.58 12.14
CA LEU A 13 -4.32 -17.40 12.96
C LEU A 13 -5.82 -17.09 12.97
N PRO A 14 -6.45 -16.93 14.14
CA PRO A 14 -7.87 -16.65 14.18
C PRO A 14 -8.15 -15.37 13.39
N VAL A 15 -9.17 -15.43 12.54
CA VAL A 15 -9.66 -14.38 11.62
C VAL A 15 -9.54 -12.96 12.19
N ASN A 16 -9.90 -12.78 13.46
CA ASN A 16 -9.85 -11.48 14.14
C ASN A 16 -8.43 -10.90 14.28
N ILE A 17 -7.41 -11.74 14.48
CA ILE A 17 -6.01 -11.31 14.55
C ILE A 17 -5.52 -10.88 13.16
N LEU A 18 -5.87 -11.64 12.12
CA LEU A 18 -5.53 -11.31 10.73
C LEU A 18 -6.16 -9.97 10.30
N LEU A 19 -7.44 -9.75 10.60
CA LEU A 19 -8.13 -8.49 10.29
C LEU A 19 -7.56 -7.30 11.08
N SER A 20 -7.17 -7.52 12.33
CA SER A 20 -6.52 -6.49 13.14
C SER A 20 -5.15 -6.10 12.57
N ASP A 21 -4.37 -7.08 12.10
CA ASP A 21 -3.08 -6.82 11.45
C ASP A 21 -3.27 -6.08 10.12
N ILE A 22 -4.20 -6.54 9.27
CA ILE A 22 -4.53 -5.86 8.00
C ILE A 22 -4.96 -4.41 8.26
N ARG A 23 -5.86 -4.18 9.21
CA ARG A 23 -6.32 -2.82 9.55
C ARG A 23 -5.15 -1.94 10.02
N SER A 24 -4.27 -2.49 10.86
CA SER A 24 -3.10 -1.77 11.36
C SER A 24 -2.09 -1.46 10.25
N ARG A 25 -1.95 -2.34 9.25
CA ARG A 25 -1.11 -2.10 8.06
C ARG A 25 -1.71 -1.02 7.17
N LEU A 26 -3.02 -1.08 6.89
CA LEU A 26 -3.70 -0.05 6.11
C LEU A 26 -3.59 1.33 6.77
N ILE A 27 -3.72 1.43 8.10
CA ILE A 27 -3.53 2.71 8.81
C ILE A 27 -2.10 3.24 8.59
N ARG A 28 -1.08 2.39 8.78
CA ARG A 28 0.32 2.79 8.56
C ARG A 28 0.61 3.20 7.12
N LEU A 29 -0.02 2.54 6.14
CA LEU A 29 0.08 2.91 4.73
C LEU A 29 -0.53 4.28 4.45
N GLU A 30 -1.66 4.61 5.07
CA GLU A 30 -2.29 5.92 4.94
C GLU A 30 -1.44 7.05 5.52
N ASP A 31 -0.82 6.79 6.68
CA ASP A 31 0.11 7.74 7.29
C ASP A 31 1.34 7.95 6.39
N ALA A 32 1.88 6.88 5.80
CA ALA A 32 3.02 6.96 4.88
C ALA A 32 2.68 7.74 3.59
N ILE A 33 1.52 7.46 2.98
CA ILE A 33 1.01 8.19 1.80
C ILE A 33 0.83 9.67 2.14
N THR A 34 0.23 9.97 3.29
CA THR A 34 -0.01 11.35 3.72
C THR A 34 1.29 12.11 4.02
N ALA A 35 2.24 11.45 4.70
CA ALA A 35 3.55 12.01 4.98
C ALA A 35 4.33 12.30 3.69
N PHE A 36 4.29 11.37 2.74
CA PHE A 36 4.93 11.54 1.44
C PHE A 36 4.29 12.68 0.63
N ALA A 37 2.95 12.75 0.59
CA ALA A 37 2.21 13.85 -0.03
C ALA A 37 2.62 15.21 0.54
N SER A 38 2.67 15.33 1.87
CA SER A 38 3.11 16.56 2.53
C SER A 38 4.57 16.88 2.24
N SER A 39 5.42 15.86 2.09
CA SER A 39 6.83 16.03 1.75
C SER A 39 6.99 16.58 0.33
N ILE A 40 6.26 16.06 -0.66
CA ILE A 40 6.24 16.61 -2.03
C ILE A 40 5.76 18.07 -2.05
N GLU A 41 4.74 18.39 -1.25
CA GLU A 41 4.19 19.75 -1.20
C GLU A 41 5.15 20.76 -0.57
N LYS A 42 5.91 20.35 0.45
CA LYS A 42 6.81 21.23 1.23
C LYS A 42 8.22 21.29 0.68
N ASP A 43 8.76 20.13 0.29
CA ASP A 43 10.10 19.95 -0.25
C ASP A 43 9.96 19.39 -1.67
N ARG A 44 10.00 20.28 -2.65
CA ARG A 44 10.08 19.88 -4.07
C ARG A 44 11.39 19.14 -4.39
N GLU A 45 12.33 19.07 -3.45
CA GLU A 45 13.60 18.35 -3.54
C GLU A 45 13.61 17.17 -2.56
N LEU A 46 12.69 16.21 -2.73
CA LEU A 46 12.87 14.90 -2.13
C LEU A 46 14.12 14.25 -2.73
N SER A 47 15.03 13.75 -1.87
CA SER A 47 16.28 13.14 -2.33
C SER A 47 16.05 11.92 -3.21
N ASP A 48 15.05 11.08 -2.86
CA ASP A 48 14.70 9.86 -3.61
C ASP A 48 13.18 9.55 -3.53
N PRO A 49 12.33 10.33 -4.21
CA PRO A 49 10.87 10.16 -4.15
C PRO A 49 10.40 8.85 -4.79
N THR A 50 11.11 8.35 -5.79
CA THR A 50 10.81 7.08 -6.48
C THR A 50 10.97 5.87 -5.58
N GLU A 51 12.05 5.82 -4.77
CA GLU A 51 12.27 4.72 -3.84
C GLU A 51 11.16 4.68 -2.77
N THR A 52 10.80 5.84 -2.23
CA THR A 52 9.72 5.95 -1.23
C THR A 52 8.38 5.49 -1.80
N LEU A 53 8.04 5.90 -3.03
CA LEU A 53 6.83 5.44 -3.72
C LEU A 53 6.83 3.93 -3.95
N GLN A 54 7.97 3.37 -4.36
CA GLN A 54 8.09 1.93 -4.59
C GLN A 54 7.91 1.14 -3.29
N GLN A 55 8.50 1.58 -2.19
CA GLN A 55 8.29 0.96 -0.87
C GLN A 55 6.82 1.01 -0.44
N ILE A 56 6.14 2.14 -0.64
CA ILE A 56 4.70 2.26 -0.33
C ILE A 56 3.88 1.31 -1.22
N ALA A 57 4.19 1.24 -2.52
CA ALA A 57 3.52 0.35 -3.47
C ALA A 57 3.66 -1.13 -3.09
N GLU A 58 4.86 -1.58 -2.75
CA GLU A 58 5.11 -2.96 -2.32
C GLU A 58 4.36 -3.31 -1.02
N GLN A 59 4.31 -2.39 -0.07
CA GLN A 59 3.57 -2.58 1.18
C GLN A 59 2.06 -2.63 0.94
N MET A 60 1.55 -1.81 0.01
CA MET A 60 0.15 -1.84 -0.43
C MET A 60 -0.19 -3.18 -1.09
N GLU A 61 0.64 -3.67 -2.01
CA GLU A 61 0.40 -4.95 -2.68
C GLU A 61 0.38 -6.11 -1.68
N ARG A 62 1.31 -6.11 -0.72
CA ARG A 62 1.32 -7.12 0.36
C ARG A 62 0.05 -7.08 1.20
N ALA A 63 -0.45 -5.89 1.54
CA ALA A 63 -1.69 -5.73 2.28
C ALA A 63 -2.90 -6.25 1.49
N ALA A 64 -2.99 -5.93 0.20
CA ALA A 64 -4.05 -6.39 -0.70
C ALA A 64 -4.04 -7.92 -0.89
N ARG A 65 -2.86 -8.52 -1.09
CA ARG A 65 -2.72 -9.99 -1.17
C ARG A 65 -3.14 -10.68 0.12
N THR A 66 -2.80 -10.09 1.27
CA THR A 66 -3.20 -10.62 2.58
C THR A 66 -4.72 -10.51 2.78
N LEU A 67 -5.34 -9.41 2.34
CA LEU A 67 -6.79 -9.23 2.36
C LEU A 67 -7.51 -10.24 1.45
N ALA A 68 -7.00 -10.47 0.24
CA ALA A 68 -7.55 -11.43 -0.71
C ALA A 68 -7.46 -12.88 -0.17
N ALA A 69 -6.29 -13.27 0.35
CA ALA A 69 -6.10 -14.59 0.97
C ALA A 69 -7.03 -14.80 2.17
N CYS A 70 -7.27 -13.75 2.95
CA CYS A 70 -8.25 -13.78 4.03
C CYS A 70 -9.66 -14.06 3.49
N ALA A 71 -10.10 -13.37 2.44
CA ALA A 71 -11.43 -13.54 1.85
C ALA A 71 -11.71 -14.97 1.31
N GLU A 72 -10.67 -15.68 0.85
CA GLU A 72 -10.79 -17.06 0.34
C GLU A 72 -10.85 -18.13 1.43
N ASP A 73 -10.21 -17.91 2.59
CA ASP A 73 -10.04 -18.90 3.68
C ASP A 73 -11.09 -18.76 4.80
N PHE A 74 -11.93 -17.74 4.71
CA PHE A 74 -13.01 -17.47 5.65
C PHE A 74 -14.22 -18.39 5.39
N GLY A 75 -14.20 -19.58 6.00
CA GLY A 75 -15.39 -20.44 6.17
C GLY A 75 -16.44 -19.85 7.13
N GLU A 76 -16.95 -20.62 8.09
CA GLU A 76 -17.99 -20.17 9.05
C GLU A 76 -17.56 -19.02 10.00
N ALA A 77 -16.27 -18.71 10.09
CA ALA A 77 -15.73 -17.60 10.90
C ALA A 77 -15.53 -16.30 10.09
N ALA A 78 -16.12 -16.21 8.89
CA ALA A 78 -15.94 -15.07 8.01
C ALA A 78 -16.32 -13.75 8.69
N PRO A 79 -15.48 -12.70 8.58
CA PRO A 79 -15.90 -11.37 8.96
C PRO A 79 -17.16 -10.99 8.18
N SER A 80 -17.96 -10.13 8.79
CA SER A 80 -19.15 -9.63 8.10
C SER A 80 -18.74 -9.03 6.75
N ARG A 81 -19.56 -9.25 5.73
CA ARG A 81 -19.37 -8.65 4.40
C ARG A 81 -19.13 -7.13 4.49
N ALA A 82 -19.78 -6.46 5.45
CA ALA A 82 -19.59 -5.04 5.73
C ALA A 82 -18.16 -4.70 6.19
N THR A 83 -17.51 -5.56 6.98
CA THR A 83 -16.12 -5.38 7.42
C THR A 83 -15.14 -5.52 6.25
N LEU A 84 -15.34 -6.53 5.39
CA LEU A 84 -14.50 -6.72 4.20
C LEU A 84 -14.65 -5.55 3.24
N SER A 85 -15.88 -5.13 2.93
CA SER A 85 -16.12 -4.00 2.03
C SER A 85 -15.51 -2.69 2.54
N GLN A 86 -15.47 -2.46 3.87
CA GLN A 86 -14.78 -1.30 4.43
C GLN A 86 -13.25 -1.35 4.23
N LEU A 87 -12.65 -2.54 4.36
CA LEU A 87 -11.22 -2.73 4.14
C LEU A 87 -10.87 -2.59 2.66
N GLU A 88 -11.69 -3.14 1.77
CA GLU A 88 -11.55 -2.99 0.31
C GLU A 88 -11.66 -1.53 -0.11
N GLU A 89 -12.67 -0.80 0.36
CA GLU A 89 -12.86 0.62 0.02
C GLU A 89 -11.67 1.47 0.52
N ARG A 90 -11.14 1.17 1.71
CA ARG A 90 -9.97 1.86 2.24
C ARG A 90 -8.72 1.56 1.42
N SER A 91 -8.50 0.29 1.07
CA SER A 91 -7.39 -0.13 0.20
C SER A 91 -7.46 0.57 -1.17
N LEU A 92 -8.66 0.64 -1.77
CA LEU A 92 -8.88 1.32 -3.04
C LEU A 92 -8.56 2.81 -2.96
N ARG A 93 -8.98 3.49 -1.89
CA ARG A 93 -8.66 4.92 -1.67
C ARG A 93 -7.16 5.16 -1.56
N GLN A 94 -6.44 4.26 -0.89
CA GLN A 94 -4.98 4.33 -0.77
C GLN A 94 -4.30 4.12 -2.13
N GLU A 95 -4.82 3.21 -2.94
CA GLU A 95 -4.26 2.92 -4.27
C GLU A 95 -4.41 4.14 -5.19
N GLN A 96 -5.59 4.76 -5.19
CA GLN A 96 -5.84 5.99 -5.95
C GLN A 96 -4.97 7.15 -5.47
N ALA A 97 -4.74 7.27 -4.15
CA ALA A 97 -3.86 8.29 -3.59
C ALA A 97 -2.40 8.06 -4.04
N LEU A 98 -1.92 6.81 -3.99
CA LEU A 98 -0.59 6.45 -4.45
C LEU A 98 -0.41 6.74 -5.94
N GLN A 99 -1.37 6.37 -6.79
CA GLN A 99 -1.33 6.67 -8.23
C GLN A 99 -1.22 8.17 -8.52
N ARG A 100 -1.96 9.00 -7.78
CA ARG A 100 -1.86 10.46 -7.90
C ARG A 100 -0.48 10.97 -7.50
N LEU A 101 0.09 10.46 -6.40
CA LEU A 101 1.41 10.85 -5.93
C LEU A 101 2.51 10.41 -6.89
N THR A 102 2.40 9.23 -7.48
CA THR A 102 3.30 8.77 -8.55
C THR A 102 3.25 9.72 -9.73
N ALA A 103 2.05 10.04 -10.24
CA ALA A 103 1.91 10.96 -11.36
C ALA A 103 2.46 12.37 -11.06
N MET A 104 2.23 12.89 -9.86
CA MET A 104 2.78 14.19 -9.43
C MET A 104 4.32 14.15 -9.36
N THR A 105 4.88 13.07 -8.84
CA THR A 105 6.33 12.87 -8.75
C THR A 105 6.96 12.80 -10.13
N GLU A 106 6.36 12.03 -11.04
CA GLU A 106 6.80 11.94 -12.44
C GLU A 106 6.76 13.31 -13.14
N GLN A 107 5.69 14.09 -12.94
CA GLN A 107 5.59 15.44 -13.48
C GLN A 107 6.68 16.37 -12.93
N MET A 108 6.97 16.31 -11.62
CA MET A 108 8.06 17.08 -11.01
C MET A 108 9.42 16.69 -11.58
N MET A 109 9.71 15.40 -11.70
CA MET A 109 10.97 14.94 -12.28
C MET A 109 11.12 15.37 -13.74
N GLN A 110 10.05 15.31 -14.54
CA GLN A 110 10.04 15.80 -15.92
C GLN A 110 10.26 17.32 -15.98
N ALA A 111 9.68 18.09 -15.07
CA ALA A 111 9.88 19.53 -14.98
C ALA A 111 11.33 19.92 -14.64
N LEU A 112 12.05 19.10 -13.87
CA LEU A 112 13.46 19.28 -13.56
C LEU A 112 14.39 18.92 -14.74
N LEU A 113 13.93 18.05 -15.64
CA LEU A 113 14.68 17.60 -16.83
C LEU A 113 14.45 18.49 -18.07
N LEU A 114 13.43 19.34 -18.05
CA LEU A 114 13.18 20.30 -19.12
C LEU A 114 14.25 21.41 -19.06
N PRO A 115 14.95 21.71 -20.18
CA PRO A 115 15.85 22.86 -20.21
C PRO A 115 15.03 24.11 -19.89
N LEU A 116 15.49 24.89 -18.90
CA LEU A 116 14.97 26.23 -18.65
C LEU A 116 14.92 26.94 -20.02
N PRO A 117 13.76 27.52 -20.42
CA PRO A 117 13.73 28.30 -21.65
C PRO A 117 14.84 29.32 -21.51
N GLU A 118 15.79 29.32 -22.46
CA GLU A 118 16.77 30.38 -22.58
C GLU A 118 15.95 31.67 -22.52
N GLN A 119 16.10 32.41 -21.42
CA GLN A 119 15.66 33.79 -21.37
C GLN A 119 16.57 34.47 -22.39
N GLU A 120 16.17 34.39 -23.67
CA GLU A 120 16.77 35.11 -24.77
C GLU A 120 16.76 36.57 -24.33
N GLY A 121 17.92 37.03 -23.88
CA GLY A 121 18.15 38.44 -23.70
C GLY A 121 17.97 39.11 -25.06
N ARG A 122 16.92 39.93 -25.18
CA ARG A 122 16.88 41.12 -26.05
C ARG A 122 15.71 42.01 -25.69
#